data_AF-A0A562PJT4-F1
#
_entry.id   AF-A0A562PJT4-F1
#
_cell.length_a   1.000
_cell.length_b   1.000
_cell.length_c   1.000
_cell.angle_alpha   90.00
_cell.angle_beta   90.00
_cell.angle_gamma   90.00
#
_symmetry.space_group_name_H-M   'P 1'
#
loop_
_entity.id
_entity.type
_entity.pdbx_description
1 polymer ?
#
loop_
_entity_poly.entity_id
_entity_poly.type
_entity_poly.pdbx_seq_one_letter_code
_entity_poly.pdbx_strand_id
1 'polypeptide(L)'
;METFKNKVIEIFNSKNENFKRSLTREFQKEEPQKTNPTLYKYREILIFDILKEISENNDDLINGIENPMNLIEEYLFNHINSY
;
A
#
# COMPACT_ATOMS: atom_id res chain seq x y z
N MET A 1 13.52 2.07 9.15
CA MET A 1 12.51 1.18 8.53
C MET A 1 11.19 1.15 9.30
N GLU A 2 11.22 0.98 10.63
CA GLU A 2 9.99 0.98 11.44
C GLU A 2 9.17 2.28 11.36
N THR A 3 9.84 3.44 11.27
CA THR A 3 9.19 4.74 11.04
C THR A 3 8.40 4.78 9.73
N PHE A 4 8.95 4.24 8.63
CA PHE A 4 8.27 4.18 7.34
C PHE A 4 7.06 3.25 7.41
N LYS A 5 7.21 2.05 8.02
CA LYS A 5 6.11 1.12 8.26
C LYS A 5 4.96 1.77 9.04
N ASN A 6 5.27 2.44 10.13
CA ASN A 6 4.27 3.10 10.97
C ASN A 6 3.54 4.19 10.19
N LYS A 7 4.27 4.97 9.36
CA LYS A 7 3.65 6.00 8.53
C LYS A 7 2.72 5.44 7.46
N VAL A 8 3.12 4.35 6.81
CA VAL A 8 2.27 3.62 5.84
C VAL A 8 0.95 3.19 6.49
N ILE A 9 1.03 2.56 7.67
CA ILE A 9 -0.14 2.07 8.40
C ILE A 9 -1.02 3.23 8.90
N GLU A 10 -0.41 4.31 9.38
CA GLU A 10 -1.12 5.52 9.81
C GLU A 10 -1.94 6.11 8.66
N ILE A 11 -1.31 6.31 7.49
CA ILE A 11 -1.99 6.85 6.30
C ILE A 11 -3.12 5.91 5.89
N PHE A 12 -2.87 4.62 5.77
CA PHE A 12 -3.90 3.64 5.43
C PHE A 12 -5.11 3.70 6.38
N ASN A 13 -4.88 3.79 7.70
CA ASN A 13 -5.96 3.84 8.68
C ASN A 13 -6.73 5.16 8.66
N SER A 14 -6.09 6.26 8.23
CA SER A 14 -6.72 7.56 8.05
C SER A 14 -7.64 7.62 6.81
N LYS A 15 -7.48 6.70 5.86
CA LYS A 15 -8.31 6.64 4.65
C LYS A 15 -9.76 6.29 4.97
N ASN A 16 -10.65 6.75 4.08
CA ASN A 16 -12.06 6.43 4.17
C ASN A 16 -12.34 4.91 4.03
N GLU A 17 -13.48 4.47 4.52
CA GLU A 17 -13.88 3.05 4.50
C GLU A 17 -13.90 2.42 3.11
N ASN A 18 -14.26 3.20 2.07
CA ASN A 18 -14.29 2.69 0.70
C ASN A 18 -12.90 2.37 0.18
N PHE A 19 -11.90 3.21 0.50
CA PHE A 19 -10.50 2.98 0.14
C PHE A 19 -9.98 1.72 0.85
N LYS A 20 -10.14 1.65 2.17
CA LYS A 20 -9.69 0.50 2.97
C LYS A 20 -10.32 -0.80 2.47
N ARG A 21 -11.64 -0.83 2.26
CA ARG A 21 -12.35 -1.98 1.68
C ARG A 21 -11.85 -2.36 0.30
N SER A 22 -11.58 -1.38 -0.56
CA SER A 22 -11.10 -1.62 -1.92
C SER A 22 -9.72 -2.27 -1.88
N LEU A 23 -8.80 -1.72 -1.08
CA LEU A 23 -7.43 -2.23 -0.98
C LEU A 23 -7.38 -3.62 -0.32
N THR A 24 -8.13 -3.83 0.77
CA THR A 24 -8.28 -5.15 1.41
C THR A 24 -8.81 -6.18 0.42
N ARG A 25 -9.84 -5.83 -0.37
CA ARG A 25 -10.37 -6.73 -1.40
C ARG A 25 -9.32 -7.07 -2.46
N GLU A 26 -8.48 -6.12 -2.89
CA GLU A 26 -7.42 -6.42 -3.85
C GLU A 26 -6.32 -7.32 -3.27
N PHE A 27 -5.98 -7.19 -1.98
CA PHE A 27 -5.05 -8.11 -1.32
C PHE A 27 -5.62 -9.51 -1.09
N GLN A 28 -6.93 -9.63 -0.88
CA GLN A 28 -7.62 -10.92 -0.71
C GLN A 28 -7.87 -11.66 -2.03
N LYS A 29 -7.77 -10.98 -3.18
CA LYS A 29 -7.97 -11.57 -4.50
C LYS A 29 -6.77 -12.39 -4.99
N GLU A 30 -5.63 -12.37 -4.32
CA GLU A 30 -4.44 -13.12 -4.73
C GLU A 30 -4.34 -14.52 -4.09
N GLU A 31 -4.98 -15.51 -4.72
CA GLU A 31 -4.18 -16.62 -5.23
C GLU A 31 -3.65 -16.18 -6.61
N PRO A 32 -2.36 -16.34 -6.92
CA PRO A 32 -1.76 -15.72 -8.10
C PRO A 32 -2.15 -16.50 -9.35
N GLN A 33 -3.15 -16.04 -10.09
CA GLN A 33 -3.27 -16.38 -11.51
C GLN A 33 -2.85 -15.17 -12.35
N LYS A 34 -1.76 -15.35 -13.12
CA LYS A 34 -1.13 -14.41 -14.08
C LYS A 34 -2.07 -13.89 -15.19
N THR A 35 -3.38 -13.94 -15.03
CA THR A 35 -4.35 -13.83 -16.13
C THR A 35 -5.09 -12.50 -16.23
N ASN A 36 -4.89 -11.52 -15.34
CA ASN A 36 -5.57 -10.23 -15.50
C ASN A 36 -4.77 -8.97 -15.09
N PRO A 37 -4.04 -8.33 -16.03
CA PRO A 37 -3.26 -7.11 -15.79
C PRO A 37 -4.07 -5.93 -15.24
N THR A 38 -5.39 -5.91 -15.45
CA THR A 38 -6.27 -4.82 -15.03
C THR A 38 -6.44 -4.74 -13.51
N LEU A 39 -6.38 -5.88 -12.81
CA LEU A 39 -6.52 -5.94 -11.35
C LEU A 39 -5.25 -5.42 -10.64
N TYR A 40 -4.07 -5.77 -11.16
CA TYR A 40 -2.79 -5.26 -10.66
C TYR A 40 -2.72 -3.74 -10.73
N LYS A 41 -3.21 -3.14 -11.81
CA LYS A 41 -3.26 -1.67 -11.98
C LYS A 41 -4.07 -0.97 -10.89
N TYR A 42 -5.17 -1.57 -10.42
CA TYR A 42 -6.00 -0.91 -9.40
C TYR A 42 -5.35 -0.95 -8.02
N ARG A 43 -4.71 -2.08 -7.66
CA ARG A 43 -3.90 -2.16 -6.43
C ARG A 43 -2.73 -1.17 -6.47
N GLU A 44 -2.01 -1.11 -7.58
CA GLU A 44 -0.92 -0.14 -7.79
C GLU A 44 -1.42 1.30 -7.64
N ILE A 45 -2.59 1.66 -8.18
CA ILE A 45 -3.17 2.99 -7.99
C ILE A 45 -3.42 3.31 -6.52
N LEU A 46 -3.96 2.36 -5.75
CA LEU A 46 -4.23 2.55 -4.32
C LEU A 46 -2.93 2.67 -3.50
N ILE A 47 -1.92 1.87 -3.82
CA ILE A 47 -0.60 1.94 -3.17
C ILE A 47 0.10 3.27 -3.54
N PHE A 48 -0.03 3.71 -4.78
CA PHE A 48 0.53 4.98 -5.26
C PHE A 48 -0.09 6.18 -4.53
N ASP A 49 -1.39 6.13 -4.24
CA ASP A 49 -2.06 7.17 -3.44
C ASP A 49 -1.42 7.31 -2.05
N ILE A 50 -1.11 6.18 -1.39
CA ILE A 50 -0.40 6.17 -0.10
C ILE A 50 1.03 6.70 -0.26
N LEU A 51 1.76 6.25 -1.29
CA LEU A 51 3.12 6.72 -1.56
C LEU A 51 3.15 8.25 -1.72
N LYS A 52 2.22 8.78 -2.50
CA LYS A 52 2.10 10.22 -2.77
C LYS A 52 1.87 11.01 -1.48
N GLU A 53 1.00 10.54 -0.60
CA GLU A 53 0.81 11.20 0.70
C GLU A 53 2.03 11.09 1.62
N ILE A 54 2.81 10.02 1.54
CA ILE A 54 4.08 9.94 2.28
C ILE A 54 5.04 11.00 1.75
N SER A 55 5.18 11.14 0.43
CA SER A 55 6.03 12.15 -0.20
C SER A 55 5.61 13.57 0.23
N GLU A 56 4.31 13.88 0.11
CA GLU A 56 3.78 15.20 0.44
C GLU A 56 3.93 15.57 1.92
N ASN A 57 3.97 14.58 2.82
CA ASN A 57 4.14 14.81 4.25
C ASN A 57 5.61 14.79 4.70
N ASN A 58 6.48 14.02 4.04
CA ASN A 58 7.90 13.90 4.39
C ASN A 58 8.72 13.15 3.29
N ASP A 59 9.28 13.89 2.33
CA ASP A 59 10.10 13.33 1.24
C ASP A 59 11.33 12.52 1.73
N ASP A 60 11.87 12.85 2.91
CA ASP A 60 13.06 12.17 3.46
C ASP A 60 12.78 10.72 3.87
N LEU A 61 11.52 10.34 4.10
CA LEU A 61 11.16 8.96 4.45
C LEU A 61 11.30 7.98 3.29
N ILE A 62 11.34 8.49 2.06
CA ILE A 62 11.40 7.69 0.83
C ILE A 62 12.81 7.71 0.25
N ASN A 63 13.62 8.70 0.63
CA ASN A 63 15.02 8.84 0.23
C ASN A 63 15.82 7.59 0.63
N GLY A 64 16.42 6.94 -0.37
CA GLY A 64 17.19 5.70 -0.19
C GLY A 64 16.39 4.40 -0.27
N ILE A 65 15.07 4.45 -0.52
CA ILE A 65 14.27 3.27 -0.81
C ILE A 65 14.23 3.06 -2.33
N GLU A 66 14.85 1.98 -2.82
CA GLU A 66 14.93 1.66 -4.26
C GLU A 66 13.55 1.39 -4.87
N ASN A 67 12.65 0.75 -4.13
CA ASN A 67 11.28 0.49 -4.56
C ASN A 67 10.27 0.70 -3.42
N PRO A 68 9.82 1.94 -3.19
CA PRO A 68 8.91 2.25 -2.09
C PRO A 68 7.51 1.67 -2.30
N MET A 69 7.07 1.48 -3.54
CA MET A 69 5.78 0.86 -3.87
C MET A 69 5.71 -0.58 -3.34
N ASN A 70 6.74 -1.40 -3.63
CA ASN A 70 6.80 -2.79 -3.16
C ASN A 70 6.85 -2.87 -1.63
N LEU A 71 7.56 -1.95 -0.99
CA LEU A 71 7.69 -1.95 0.47
C LEU A 71 6.38 -1.54 1.15
N ILE A 72 5.65 -0.57 0.58
CA ILE A 72 4.29 -0.21 1.00
C ILE A 72 3.36 -1.41 0.85
N GLU A 73 3.44 -2.11 -0.30
CA GLU A 73 2.65 -3.32 -0.57
C GLU A 73 2.86 -4.38 0.51
N GLU A 74 4.11 -4.71 0.84
CA GLU A 74 4.47 -5.69 1.86
C GLU A 74 3.89 -5.32 3.24
N TYR A 75 4.03 -4.05 3.63
CA TYR A 75 3.55 -3.59 4.94
C TYR A 75 2.03 -3.61 5.05
N LEU A 76 1.33 -3.23 3.98
CA LEU A 76 -0.12 -3.26 3.95
C LEU A 76 -0.65 -4.69 3.89
N PHE A 77 -0.03 -5.57 3.08
CA PHE A 77 -0.40 -6.98 3.02
C PHE A 77 -0.29 -7.64 4.40
N ASN A 78 0.85 -7.42 5.08
CA ASN A 78 1.07 -7.95 6.43
C ASN A 78 0.06 -7.35 7.43
N HIS A 79 -0.18 -6.05 7.40
CA HIS A 79 -1.12 -5.39 8.31
C HIS A 79 -2.56 -5.90 8.14
N ILE A 80 -3.01 -6.05 6.89
CA ILE A 80 -4.37 -6.45 6.55
C ILE A 80 -4.63 -7.93 6.84
N ASN A 81 -3.63 -8.80 6.65
CA ASN A 81 -3.78 -10.25 6.80
C ASN A 81 -3.29 -10.81 8.15
N SER A 82 -2.80 -9.98 9.07
CA SER A 82 -2.35 -10.41 10.42
C SER A 82 -3.49 -10.49 11.45
N TYR A 83 -4.76 -10.46 11.03
CA TYR A 83 -5.95 -10.54 11.88
C TYR A 83 -6.95 -11.57 11.36
#